data_AF-A0A0T6Y0R9-F1
#
_entry.id   AF-A0A0T6Y0R9-F1
#
_cell.length_a   1.000
_cell.length_b   1.000
_cell.length_c   1.000
_cell.angle_alpha   90.00
_cell.angle_beta   90.00
_cell.angle_gamma   90.00
#
_symmetry.space_group_name_H-M   'P 1'
#
loop_
_entity.id
_entity.type
_entity.pdbx_description
1 polymer ?
#
loop_
_entity_poly.entity_id
_entity_poly.type
_entity_poly.pdbx_seq_one_letter_code
_entity_poly.pdbx_strand_id
1 'polypeptide(L)' 'MLAISTPTATLARETVNLMIQAIDKGPTGAPGQTFLPFDLFTPENI' A
#
# COMPACT_ATOMS: atom_id res chain seq x y z
N MET A 1 5.58 -15.72 -17.60
CA MET A 1 5.42 -15.55 -16.13
C MET A 1 5.14 -14.09 -15.76
N LEU A 2 3.88 -13.74 -15.48
CA LEU A 2 3.48 -12.40 -15.04
C LEU A 2 4.11 -12.07 -13.67
N ALA A 3 4.77 -10.92 -13.53
CA ALA A 3 5.26 -10.43 -12.24
C ALA A 3 4.46 -9.19 -11.82
N ILE A 4 3.95 -9.21 -10.58
CA ILE A 4 3.19 -8.11 -9.99
C ILE A 4 4.09 -7.44 -8.96
N SER A 5 4.35 -6.14 -9.09
CA SER A 5 5.12 -5.39 -8.10
C SER A 5 4.23 -4.95 -6.95
N THR A 6 4.54 -5.39 -5.74
CA THR A 6 3.91 -4.83 -4.55
C THR A 6 4.40 -3.40 -4.32
N PRO A 7 3.50 -2.40 -4.16
CA PRO A 7 3.88 -1.01 -3.92
C PRO A 7 4.31 -0.80 -2.44
N THR A 8 5.33 -1.53 -2.00
CA THR A 8 5.75 -1.65 -0.59
C THR A 8 6.10 -0.30 0.04
N ALA A 9 6.77 0.58 -0.71
CA ALA A 9 7.15 1.90 -0.21
C ALA A 9 5.92 2.78 0.09
N THR A 10 4.93 2.76 -0.80
CA THR A 10 3.68 3.53 -0.63
C THR A 10 2.85 2.95 0.51
N LEU A 11 2.74 1.62 0.58
CA LEU A 11 2.03 0.92 1.65
C LEU A 11 2.62 1.22 3.03
N ALA A 12 3.95 1.15 3.17
CA ALA A 12 4.63 1.41 4.43
C ALA A 12 4.40 2.85 4.90
N ARG A 13 4.51 3.83 3.99
CA ARG A 13 4.26 5.25 4.31
C ARG A 13 2.84 5.50 4.77
N GLU A 14 1.86 4.95 4.07
CA GLU A 14 0.46 5.12 4.42
C GLU A 14 0.14 4.48 5.77
N THR A 15 0.67 3.28 6.02
CA THR A 15 0.50 2.59 7.29
C THR A 15 1.05 3.40 8.46
N VAL A 16 2.25 3.96 8.33
CA VAL A 16 2.85 4.83 9.35
C VAL A 16 2.01 6.10 9.57
N ASN A 17 1.50 6.71 8.51
CA ASN A 17 0.62 7.87 8.63
C ASN A 17 -0.68 7.55 9.36
N LEU A 18 -1.28 6.38 9.11
CA LEU A 18 -2.46 5.92 9.85
C LEU A 18 -2.16 5.70 11.33
N MET A 19 -0.98 5.14 11.66
CA MET A 19 -0.53 4.99 13.05
C MET A 19 -0.36 6.35 13.74
N ILE A 20 0.26 7.33 13.09
CA ILE A 20 0.42 8.69 13.62
C ILE A 20 -0.94 9.34 13.88
N GLN A 21 -1.87 9.24 12.93
CA GLN A 21 -3.23 9.78 13.09
C GLN A 21 -3.99 9.10 14.23
N ALA A 22 -3.84 7.78 14.39
CA ALA A 22 -4.47 7.03 15.47
C ALA A 22 -3.95 7.46 16.85
N ILE A 23 -2.67 7.83 16.96
CA ILE A 23 -2.09 8.38 18.19
C ILE A 23 -2.64 9.78 18.48
N ASP A 24 -2.72 10.64 17.46
CA ASP A 24 -3.14 12.04 17.60
C ASP A 24 -4.65 12.20 17.86
N LYS A 25 -5.48 11.43 17.15
CA LYS A 25 -6.95 11.63 17.08
C LYS A 25 -7.75 10.44 17.59
N GLY A 26 -7.10 9.36 17.99
CA GLY A 26 -7.73 8.08 18.31
C GLY A 26 -8.01 7.22 17.07
N PRO A 27 -8.37 5.94 17.25
CA PRO A 27 -8.55 5.00 16.15
C PRO A 27 -9.76 5.35 15.27
N THR A 28 -9.56 5.38 13.95
CA THR A 28 -10.63 5.51 12.95
C THR A 28 -11.31 4.17 12.68
N GLY A 29 -12.63 4.17 12.43
CA GLY A 29 -13.43 2.96 12.22
C GLY A 29 -13.15 2.16 10.94
N ALA A 30 -12.42 2.74 9.98
CA ALA A 30 -12.00 2.07 8.74
C ALA A 30 -10.63 2.56 8.25
N PRO A 31 -9.53 2.26 8.97
CA PRO A 31 -8.19 2.58 8.50
C PRO A 31 -7.79 1.65 7.34
N GLY A 32 -7.10 2.16 6.33
CA GLY A 32 -6.50 1.34 5.26
C GLY A 32 -7.42 0.94 4.10
N GLN A 33 -8.55 1.62 3.89
CA GLN A 33 -9.39 1.46 2.68
C GLN A 33 -8.82 2.17 1.44
N THR A 34 -7.50 2.26 1.32
CA THR A 34 -6.85 2.87 0.16
C THR A 34 -6.39 1.79 -0.80
N PHE A 35 -6.83 1.88 -2.04
CA PHE A 35 -6.30 1.06 -3.12
C PHE A 35 -4.97 1.63 -3.59
N LEU A 36 -3.90 0.86 -3.50
CA LEU A 36 -2.59 1.26 -4.00
C LEU A 36 -2.37 0.72 -5.42
N PRO A 37 -1.98 1.58 -6.38
CA PRO A 37 -1.64 1.11 -7.71
C PRO A 37 -0.41 0.20 -7.64
N PHE A 38 -0.41 -0.85 -8.46
CA PHE A 38 0.70 -1.79 -8.59
C PHE A 38 1.10 -1.90 -10.06
N ASP A 39 2.38 -2.19 -10.29
CA ASP A 39 2.91 -2.35 -11.64
C ASP A 39 2.82 -3.81 -12.07
N LEU A 40 2.53 -4.01 -13.35
CA LEU A 40 2.44 -5.31 -13.98
C LEU A 40 3.58 -5.49 -14.98
N PHE A 41 4.42 -6.48 -14.75
CA PHE A 41 5.56 -6.80 -15.59
C PHE A 41 5.26 -8.05 -16.41
N THR A 42 5.13 -7.87 -17.72
CA THR A 42 5.11 -8.96 -18.70
C THR A 42 6.55 -9.33 -19.04
N PRO A 43 6.99 -10.58 -18.81
CA PRO A 43 8.34 -10.98 -19.16
C PRO A 43 8.48 -11.06 -20.68
N GLU A 44 9.64 -10.64 -21.19
CA GLU A 44 9.97 -10.72 -22.62
C GLU A 44 10.34 -12.14 -23.06
N ASN A 45 10.57 -13.05 -22.11
CA ASN A 45 10.88 -14.44 -22.37
C ASN A 45 9.57 -15.23 -22.54
N ILE A 46 9.21 -15.52 -23.79
CA ILE A 46 8.16 -16.48 -24.16
C ILE A 46 8.73 -17.89 -24.10
#